data_AF-A0A6M2D7X6-F1
#
_entry.id   AF-A0A6M2D7X6-F1
#
_cell.length_a   1.000
_cell.length_b   1.000
_cell.length_c   1.000
_cell.angle_alpha   90.00
_cell.angle_beta   90.00
_cell.angle_gamma   90.00
#
_symmetry.space_group_name_H-M   'P 1'
#
loop_
_entity.id
_entity.type
_entity.pdbx_description
1 polymer ?
#
loop_
_entity_poly.entity_id
_entity_poly.type
_entity_poly.pdbx_seq_one_letter_code
_entity_poly.pdbx_strand_id
1 'polypeptide(L)'
;MATPTGRDRSGCDPAEKLLISPENCAFRGEGNANIVVTLKNEDRVLRLRKSATFTEDTISLLGESLQKCHMEADFIENVMKPLFGSRFVHPPVLVRLTAENVRLINKAVHFERPLHRLKKNVKEVATVGLLFPDHCTLPSHLRKYAEGPVISIEIKPKQGFLPSPHDLPFEHKLRSSVCRFHLSQTSKVSKGRISSVSMYCPLDLFSGCPKRMKSALRELLYHPQNNLRVFKNKKLVFSEESRANLEDALKDFFLESSLVSREDNLCHLVMKILRHSYPETGAVSATSG
;
A
#
# COMPACT_ATOMS: atom_id res chain seq x y z
N MET A 1 24.81 -22.88 32.73
CA MET A 1 23.45 -22.47 33.11
C MET A 1 23.44 -20.97 33.34
N ALA A 2 22.89 -20.21 32.39
CA ALA A 2 22.62 -18.79 32.56
C ALA A 2 21.28 -18.53 31.86
N THR A 3 20.25 -18.30 32.66
CA THR A 3 18.90 -17.96 32.22
C THR A 3 18.92 -16.59 31.53
N PRO A 4 18.33 -16.42 30.34
CA PRO A 4 18.09 -15.09 29.80
C PRO A 4 16.96 -14.45 30.59
N THR A 5 17.29 -13.36 31.29
CA THR A 5 16.36 -12.48 31.96
C THR A 5 15.27 -12.02 30.99
N GLY A 6 14.02 -12.34 31.32
CA GLY A 6 12.86 -11.88 30.59
C GLY A 6 12.84 -10.37 30.51
N ARG A 7 12.85 -9.84 29.28
CA ARG A 7 12.37 -8.47 29.05
C ARG A 7 10.86 -8.52 29.24
N ASP A 8 10.41 -7.91 30.32
CA ASP A 8 9.04 -7.49 30.51
C ASP A 8 8.61 -6.64 29.28
N ARG A 9 7.80 -7.24 28.39
CA ARG A 9 7.26 -6.58 27.19
C ARG A 9 5.85 -6.04 27.46
N SER A 10 5.70 -5.32 28.56
CA SER A 10 4.53 -4.49 28.86
C SER A 10 4.63 -3.07 28.27
N GLY A 11 5.61 -2.82 27.39
CA GLY A 11 5.80 -1.53 26.71
C GLY A 11 4.75 -1.24 25.64
N CYS A 12 3.53 -0.89 26.05
CA CYS A 12 2.84 0.19 25.34
C CYS A 12 3.71 1.43 25.55
N ASP A 13 4.37 1.91 24.49
CA ASP A 13 4.87 3.29 24.44
C ASP A 13 3.78 4.23 25.00
N PRO A 14 4.13 5.28 25.78
CA PRO A 14 3.14 6.21 26.33
C PRO A 14 2.23 6.64 25.19
N ALA A 15 0.94 6.27 25.31
CA ALA A 15 -0.01 6.23 24.20
C ALA A 15 0.15 7.48 23.32
N GLU A 16 0.71 7.30 22.12
CA GLU A 16 0.87 8.39 21.15
C GLU A 16 -0.50 9.05 21.00
N LYS A 17 -0.66 10.25 21.57
CA LYS A 17 -1.97 10.88 21.72
C LYS A 17 -2.36 11.48 20.37
N LEU A 18 -2.96 10.63 19.54
CA LEU A 18 -3.41 11.02 18.20
C LEU A 18 -4.54 12.04 18.28
N LEU A 19 -4.39 13.14 17.54
CA LEU A 19 -5.46 14.12 17.39
C LEU A 19 -6.44 13.63 16.31
N ILE A 20 -7.44 12.86 16.75
CA ILE A 20 -8.50 12.38 15.86
C ILE A 20 -9.62 13.40 15.81
N SER A 21 -9.77 14.07 14.67
CA SER A 21 -10.87 14.99 14.39
C SER A 21 -11.29 14.92 12.92
N PRO A 22 -12.48 15.40 12.54
CA PRO A 22 -12.89 15.48 11.14
C PRO A 22 -11.97 16.35 10.27
N GLU A 23 -11.33 17.36 10.86
CA GLU A 23 -10.43 18.29 10.18
C GLU A 23 -9.07 17.64 9.93
N ASN A 24 -8.56 16.86 10.87
CA ASN A 24 -7.27 16.18 10.75
C ASN A 24 -7.34 14.84 10.00
N CYS A 25 -8.49 14.18 9.99
CA CYS A 25 -8.69 12.93 9.26
C CYS A 25 -9.10 13.18 7.80
N ALA A 26 -8.57 12.40 6.87
CA ALA A 26 -9.12 12.30 5.52
C ALA A 26 -9.00 10.88 4.95
N PHE A 27 -9.88 10.55 4.02
CA PHE A 27 -9.86 9.23 3.39
C PHE A 27 -8.62 9.06 2.50
N ARG A 28 -7.84 7.98 2.73
CA ARG A 28 -6.69 7.60 1.88
C ARG A 28 -7.08 6.48 0.90
N GLY A 29 -7.84 5.51 1.39
CA GLY A 29 -8.27 4.36 0.59
C GLY A 29 -8.78 3.22 1.46
N GLU A 30 -9.31 2.19 0.82
CA GLU A 30 -9.75 1.00 1.52
C GLU A 30 -9.59 -0.28 0.68
N GLY A 31 -9.31 -1.38 1.36
CA GLY A 31 -9.37 -2.72 0.81
C GLY A 31 -10.68 -3.41 1.17
N ASN A 32 -10.74 -4.74 1.02
CA ASN A 32 -11.89 -5.50 1.53
C ASN A 32 -11.92 -5.56 3.07
N ALA A 33 -10.74 -5.64 3.70
CA ALA A 33 -10.60 -5.89 5.14
C ALA A 33 -10.28 -4.64 5.95
N ASN A 34 -9.74 -3.59 5.34
CA ASN A 34 -9.22 -2.43 6.07
C ASN A 34 -9.62 -1.12 5.40
N ILE A 35 -9.74 -0.08 6.19
CA ILE A 35 -9.80 1.32 5.78
C ILE A 35 -8.50 2.02 6.22
N VAL A 36 -8.04 2.99 5.43
CA VAL A 36 -6.86 3.79 5.71
C VAL A 36 -7.26 5.26 5.70
N VAL A 37 -6.84 5.96 6.75
CA VAL A 37 -7.12 7.38 6.99
C VAL A 37 -5.78 8.09 7.10
N THR A 38 -5.63 9.22 6.42
CA THR A 38 -4.46 10.09 6.63
C THR A 38 -4.70 10.99 7.84
N LEU A 39 -3.65 11.19 8.64
CA LEU A 39 -3.59 12.18 9.71
C LEU A 39 -2.79 13.35 9.16
N LYS A 40 -3.49 14.43 8.77
CA LYS A 40 -2.96 15.49 7.91
C LYS A 40 -1.76 16.20 8.54
N ASN A 41 -1.78 16.37 9.86
CA ASN A 41 -0.78 17.11 10.62
C ASN A 41 0.46 16.29 10.99
N GLU A 42 0.37 14.95 10.93
CA GLU A 42 1.38 14.05 11.49
C GLU A 42 2.23 13.32 10.44
N ASP A 43 1.93 13.45 9.14
CA ASP A 43 2.55 12.64 8.07
C ASP A 43 2.45 11.12 8.32
N ARG A 44 1.34 10.71 8.95
CA ARG A 44 1.02 9.33 9.27
C ARG A 44 -0.29 8.90 8.61
N VAL A 45 -0.46 7.60 8.46
CA VAL A 45 -1.75 6.99 8.13
C VAL A 45 -2.15 5.98 9.18
N LEU A 46 -3.43 6.02 9.55
CA LEU A 46 -4.05 5.08 10.45
C LEU A 46 -4.81 4.04 9.65
N ARG A 47 -4.48 2.77 9.84
CA ARG A 47 -5.13 1.63 9.22
C ARG A 47 -6.00 0.89 10.23
N LEU A 48 -7.29 0.75 9.90
CA LEU A 48 -8.31 0.15 10.76
C LEU A 48 -8.99 -1.02 10.07
N ARG A 49 -9.28 -2.07 10.83
CA ARG A 49 -9.96 -3.26 10.34
C ARG A 49 -11.47 -3.02 10.25
N LYS A 50 -12.05 -3.45 9.13
CA LYS A 50 -13.50 -3.41 8.89
C LYS A 50 -14.15 -4.70 9.39
N SER A 51 -15.39 -4.60 9.83
CA SER A 51 -16.25 -5.73 10.14
C SER A 51 -17.57 -5.64 9.39
N ALA A 52 -18.21 -6.80 9.19
CA ALA A 52 -19.49 -6.96 8.50
C ALA A 52 -20.65 -7.24 9.48
N THR A 53 -20.36 -7.73 10.68
CA THR A 53 -21.36 -8.25 11.63
C THR A 53 -21.42 -7.37 12.87
N PHE A 54 -22.61 -6.90 13.26
CA PHE A 54 -22.82 -6.10 14.47
C PHE A 54 -22.96 -6.94 15.76
N THR A 55 -22.78 -8.26 15.70
CA THR A 55 -23.35 -9.21 16.68
C THR A 55 -22.34 -9.85 17.63
N GLU A 56 -21.24 -9.19 17.99
CA GLU A 56 -20.22 -9.77 18.90
C GLU A 56 -19.94 -8.84 20.08
N ASP A 57 -19.71 -9.43 21.26
CA ASP A 57 -19.42 -8.73 22.51
C ASP A 57 -18.16 -7.85 22.41
N THR A 58 -18.27 -6.61 22.88
CA THR A 58 -17.24 -5.56 22.78
C THR A 58 -15.88 -5.95 23.37
N ILE A 59 -15.87 -6.71 24.47
CA ILE A 59 -14.62 -7.12 25.15
C ILE A 59 -13.88 -8.19 24.33
N SER A 60 -14.59 -9.18 23.81
CA SER A 60 -14.01 -10.22 22.94
C SER A 60 -13.40 -9.59 21.68
N LEU A 61 -14.11 -8.61 21.11
CA LEU A 61 -13.66 -7.86 19.93
C LEU A 61 -12.34 -7.10 20.13
N LEU A 62 -12.15 -6.46 21.28
CA LEU A 62 -10.92 -5.72 21.55
C LEU A 62 -9.72 -6.67 21.68
N GLY A 63 -9.88 -7.78 22.40
CA GLY A 63 -8.84 -8.80 22.55
C GLY A 63 -8.44 -9.41 21.20
N GLU A 64 -9.42 -9.80 20.38
CA GLU A 64 -9.15 -10.31 19.03
C GLU A 64 -8.52 -9.27 18.11
N SER A 65 -9.00 -8.02 18.14
CA SER A 65 -8.47 -6.93 17.31
C SER A 65 -7.01 -6.64 17.67
N LEU A 66 -6.70 -6.59 18.97
CA LEU A 66 -5.36 -6.43 19.50
C LEU A 66 -4.45 -7.58 19.03
N GLN A 67 -4.87 -8.83 19.18
CA GLN A 67 -4.10 -10.00 18.74
C GLN A 67 -3.84 -9.98 17.23
N LYS A 68 -4.86 -9.66 16.42
CA LYS A 68 -4.73 -9.55 14.95
C LYS A 68 -3.76 -8.44 14.55
N CYS A 69 -3.79 -7.29 15.24
CA CYS A 69 -2.87 -6.17 14.99
C CYS A 69 -1.43 -6.53 15.40
N HIS A 70 -1.24 -7.20 16.54
CA HIS A 70 0.08 -7.68 16.95
C HIS A 70 0.66 -8.67 15.95
N MET A 71 -0.10 -9.69 15.52
CA MET A 71 0.38 -10.65 14.53
C MET A 71 0.77 -9.96 13.21
N GLU A 72 0.02 -8.95 12.76
CA GLU A 72 0.37 -8.21 11.55
C GLU A 72 1.64 -7.37 11.75
N ALA A 73 1.78 -6.68 12.89
CA ALA A 73 2.99 -5.92 13.21
C ALA A 73 4.22 -6.83 13.34
N ASP A 74 4.08 -7.96 14.03
CA ASP A 74 5.14 -8.95 14.21
C ASP A 74 5.55 -9.59 12.88
N PHE A 75 4.60 -9.87 11.97
CA PHE A 75 4.92 -10.34 10.64
C PHE A 75 5.70 -9.29 9.83
N ILE A 76 5.30 -8.03 9.92
CA ILE A 76 6.00 -6.94 9.22
C ILE A 76 7.41 -6.74 9.78
N GLU A 77 7.57 -6.71 11.11
CA GLU A 77 8.87 -6.53 11.78
C GLU A 77 9.79 -7.73 11.62
N ASN A 78 9.29 -8.95 11.83
CA ASN A 78 10.15 -10.13 11.96
C ASN A 78 10.28 -10.96 10.68
N VAL A 79 9.43 -10.74 9.67
CA VAL A 79 9.48 -11.45 8.38
C VAL A 79 9.73 -10.50 7.22
N MET A 80 8.87 -9.49 7.04
CA MET A 80 8.93 -8.63 5.86
C MET A 80 10.15 -7.71 5.89
N LYS A 81 10.46 -7.10 7.03
CA LYS A 81 11.60 -6.19 7.17
C LYS A 81 12.95 -6.88 6.97
N PRO A 82 13.21 -8.11 7.47
CA PRO A 82 14.41 -8.86 7.12
C PRO A 82 14.49 -9.23 5.63
N LEU A 83 13.37 -9.61 4.99
CA LEU A 83 13.37 -10.02 3.58
C LEU A 83 13.56 -8.86 2.59
N PHE A 84 12.96 -7.70 2.87
CA PHE A 84 13.00 -6.55 1.96
C PHE A 84 13.99 -5.46 2.40
N GLY A 85 14.38 -5.44 3.68
CA GLY A 85 15.28 -4.43 4.24
C GLY A 85 14.55 -3.30 4.97
N SER A 86 15.20 -2.77 6.00
CA SER A 86 14.71 -1.66 6.85
C SER A 86 14.50 -0.34 6.11
N ARG A 87 15.11 -0.18 4.93
CA ARG A 87 14.91 0.98 4.05
C ARG A 87 13.51 1.03 3.44
N PHE A 88 12.89 -0.14 3.19
CA PHE A 88 11.64 -0.24 2.44
C PHE A 88 10.45 -0.63 3.30
N VAL A 89 10.69 -1.34 4.41
CA VAL A 89 9.63 -1.85 5.28
C VAL A 89 9.69 -1.15 6.64
N HIS A 90 8.61 -0.45 6.96
CA HIS A 90 8.42 0.28 8.21
C HIS A 90 7.31 -0.37 9.03
N PRO A 91 7.64 -1.06 10.13
CA PRO A 91 6.67 -1.68 11.00
C PRO A 91 5.73 -0.65 11.64
N PRO A 92 4.44 -0.97 11.82
CA PRO A 92 3.49 -0.04 12.40
C PRO A 92 3.66 0.12 13.91
N VAL A 93 3.22 1.27 14.41
CA VAL A 93 2.95 1.46 15.84
C VAL A 93 1.49 1.09 16.13
N LEU A 94 1.25 0.31 17.17
CA LEU A 94 -0.11 -0.01 17.61
C LEU A 94 -0.66 1.16 18.43
N VAL A 95 -1.85 1.63 18.06
CA VAL A 95 -2.50 2.75 18.74
C VAL A 95 -3.88 2.36 19.22
N ARG A 96 -4.16 2.64 20.50
CA ARG A 96 -5.47 2.43 21.10
C ARG A 96 -6.40 3.58 20.70
N LEU A 97 -7.63 3.23 20.33
CA LEU A 97 -8.65 4.17 19.90
C LEU A 97 -9.89 3.97 20.73
N THR A 98 -10.50 5.06 21.16
CA THR A 98 -11.81 5.06 21.81
C THR A 98 -12.92 4.87 20.77
N ALA A 99 -14.12 4.46 21.22
CA ALA A 99 -15.30 4.41 20.37
C ALA A 99 -15.58 5.77 19.69
N GLU A 100 -15.35 6.87 20.42
CA GLU A 100 -15.51 8.22 19.88
C GLU A 100 -14.50 8.53 18.78
N ASN A 101 -13.23 8.12 18.93
CA ASN A 101 -12.25 8.28 17.85
C ASN A 101 -12.72 7.55 16.58
N VAL A 102 -13.23 6.32 16.72
CA VAL A 102 -13.72 5.55 15.57
C VAL A 102 -14.95 6.20 14.94
N ARG A 103 -15.88 6.72 15.74
CA ARG A 103 -17.06 7.44 15.25
C ARG A 103 -16.66 8.68 14.44
N LEU A 104 -15.72 9.48 14.95
CA LEU A 104 -15.20 10.65 14.24
C LEU A 104 -14.53 10.26 12.91
N ILE A 105 -13.76 9.17 12.91
CA ILE A 105 -13.13 8.63 11.69
C ILE A 105 -14.19 8.19 10.68
N ASN A 106 -15.17 7.37 11.09
CA ASN A 106 -16.24 6.89 10.22
C ASN A 106 -16.99 8.08 9.58
N LYS A 107 -17.29 9.12 10.36
CA LYS A 107 -17.91 10.35 9.87
C LYS A 107 -17.04 11.08 8.86
N ALA A 108 -15.76 11.27 9.15
CA ALA A 108 -14.82 12.02 8.30
C ALA A 108 -14.68 11.40 6.91
N VAL A 109 -14.69 10.06 6.81
CA VAL A 109 -14.44 9.35 5.55
C VAL A 109 -15.71 8.93 4.81
N HIS A 110 -16.89 9.05 5.42
CA HIS A 110 -18.13 8.44 4.91
C HIS A 110 -18.41 8.80 3.45
N PHE A 111 -18.34 10.08 3.10
CA PHE A 111 -18.70 10.60 1.78
C PHE A 111 -17.61 10.40 0.71
N GLU A 112 -16.37 10.12 1.11
CA GLU A 112 -15.26 9.90 0.18
C GLU A 112 -15.11 8.42 -0.24
N ARG A 113 -15.84 7.52 0.43
CA ARG A 113 -15.73 6.08 0.20
C ARG A 113 -16.51 5.64 -1.03
N PRO A 114 -15.96 4.73 -1.87
CA PRO A 114 -16.69 4.18 -3.00
C PRO A 114 -17.97 3.47 -2.55
N LEU A 115 -19.09 3.73 -3.24
CA LEU A 115 -20.41 3.16 -2.90
C LEU A 115 -20.39 1.64 -2.72
N HIS A 116 -19.64 0.93 -3.58
CA HIS A 116 -19.52 -0.53 -3.53
C HIS A 116 -18.78 -1.06 -2.28
N ARG A 117 -18.14 -0.19 -1.50
CA ARG A 117 -17.38 -0.53 -0.28
C ARG A 117 -18.12 -0.24 1.03
N LEU A 118 -19.26 0.43 0.97
CA LEU A 118 -20.03 0.86 2.16
C LEU A 118 -20.64 -0.30 2.97
N LYS A 119 -20.63 -1.52 2.43
CA LYS A 119 -21.15 -2.73 3.12
C LYS A 119 -20.40 -3.11 4.40
N LYS A 120 -19.18 -2.61 4.61
CA LYS A 120 -18.37 -2.91 5.81
C LYS A 120 -17.81 -1.62 6.39
N ASN A 121 -17.86 -1.47 7.71
CA ASN A 121 -17.35 -0.31 8.44
C ASN A 121 -16.40 -0.74 9.56
N VAL A 122 -15.71 0.22 10.16
CA VAL A 122 -15.04 0.00 11.45
C VAL A 122 -16.12 0.10 12.53
N LYS A 123 -16.20 -0.89 13.42
CA LYS A 123 -17.16 -0.87 14.53
C LYS A 123 -16.84 0.27 15.48
N GLU A 124 -17.85 1.04 15.87
CA GLU A 124 -17.72 2.17 16.82
C GLU A 124 -17.57 1.67 18.27
N VAL A 125 -16.46 0.99 18.52
CA VAL A 125 -16.07 0.44 19.81
C VAL A 125 -14.61 0.75 20.08
N ALA A 126 -14.16 0.65 21.33
CA ALA A 126 -12.74 0.73 21.63
C ALA A 126 -11.98 -0.35 20.86
N THR A 127 -10.89 0.03 20.18
CA THR A 127 -10.14 -0.87 19.28
C THR A 127 -8.67 -0.48 19.22
N VAL A 128 -7.91 -1.20 18.40
CA VAL A 128 -6.51 -0.93 18.08
C VAL A 128 -6.39 -0.69 16.58
N GLY A 129 -5.64 0.34 16.20
CA GLY A 129 -5.24 0.62 14.83
C GLY A 129 -3.75 0.43 14.62
N LEU A 130 -3.36 0.32 13.35
CA LEU A 130 -1.96 0.29 12.95
C LEU A 130 -1.58 1.65 12.35
N LEU A 131 -0.62 2.32 12.96
CA LEU A 131 -0.15 3.64 12.56
C LEU A 131 1.15 3.53 11.76
N PHE A 132 1.10 3.90 10.48
CA PHE A 132 2.22 3.85 9.54
C PHE A 132 2.68 5.26 9.15
N PRO A 133 3.93 5.42 8.65
CA PRO A 133 4.31 6.59 7.87
C PRO A 133 3.40 6.78 6.64
N ASP A 134 3.06 8.02 6.30
CA ASP A 134 2.35 8.31 5.05
C ASP A 134 3.32 8.33 3.87
N HIS A 135 3.36 7.25 3.09
CA HIS A 135 4.19 7.12 1.88
C HIS A 135 3.73 7.99 0.68
N CYS A 136 2.70 8.83 0.87
CA CYS A 136 2.40 9.94 -0.05
C CYS A 136 3.09 11.25 0.34
N THR A 137 4.00 11.19 1.32
CA THR A 137 4.83 12.30 1.78
C THR A 137 6.31 11.96 1.64
N LEU A 138 7.13 13.00 1.49
CA LEU A 138 8.57 12.82 1.50
C LEU A 138 9.08 12.72 2.95
N PRO A 139 9.88 11.70 3.30
CA PRO A 139 10.50 11.57 4.61
C PRO A 139 11.23 12.85 5.02
N SER A 140 11.14 13.24 6.30
CA SER A 140 11.70 14.49 6.81
C SER A 140 13.17 14.71 6.43
N HIS A 141 13.99 13.66 6.51
CA HIS A 141 15.41 13.70 6.17
C HIS A 141 15.71 13.93 4.68
N LEU A 142 14.75 13.70 3.79
CA LEU A 142 14.88 13.92 2.34
C LEU A 142 14.35 15.28 1.89
N ARG A 143 13.54 15.97 2.71
CA ARG A 143 12.91 17.26 2.33
C ARG A 143 13.89 18.33 1.92
N LYS A 144 15.08 18.35 2.52
CA LYS A 144 16.15 19.31 2.17
C LYS A 144 16.75 19.13 0.78
N TYR A 145 16.48 18.00 0.11
CA TYR A 145 17.00 17.69 -1.23
C TYR A 145 15.93 17.80 -2.33
N ALA A 146 14.74 18.25 -1.99
CA ALA A 146 13.61 18.29 -2.91
C ALA A 146 12.90 19.64 -2.86
N GLU A 147 12.53 20.13 -4.04
CA GLU A 147 11.68 21.31 -4.22
C GLU A 147 10.46 20.90 -5.05
N GLY A 148 9.35 21.64 -4.89
CA GLY A 148 8.12 21.41 -5.65
C GLY A 148 7.21 20.31 -5.08
N PRO A 149 6.27 19.80 -5.91
CA PRO A 149 5.25 18.85 -5.45
C PRO A 149 5.81 17.44 -5.24
N VAL A 150 5.26 16.72 -4.26
CA VAL A 150 5.54 15.30 -4.03
C VAL A 150 4.60 14.45 -4.86
N ILE A 151 5.15 13.66 -5.78
CA ILE A 151 4.42 12.65 -6.54
C ILE A 151 4.66 11.27 -5.91
N SER A 152 3.58 10.56 -5.57
CA SER A 152 3.62 9.18 -5.08
C SER A 152 2.82 8.28 -6.00
N ILE A 153 3.39 7.12 -6.33
CA ILE A 153 2.86 6.18 -7.32
C ILE A 153 2.69 4.84 -6.62
N GLU A 154 1.45 4.43 -6.40
CA GLU A 154 1.10 3.16 -5.80
C GLU A 154 0.89 2.12 -6.90
N ILE A 155 1.78 1.13 -6.99
CA ILE A 155 1.67 0.02 -7.94
C ILE A 155 1.36 -1.26 -7.18
N LYS A 156 0.36 -2.01 -7.62
CA LYS A 156 0.13 -3.40 -7.19
C LYS A 156 0.63 -4.36 -8.28
N PRO A 157 1.87 -4.87 -8.19
CA PRO A 157 2.57 -5.47 -9.32
C PRO A 157 2.12 -6.90 -9.64
N LYS A 158 1.36 -7.55 -8.74
CA LYS A 158 0.91 -8.95 -8.87
C LYS A 158 2.10 -9.91 -8.98
N GLN A 159 1.87 -11.13 -9.47
CA GLN A 159 2.87 -12.20 -9.51
C GLN A 159 3.78 -12.07 -10.75
N GLY A 160 5.07 -11.84 -10.52
CA GLY A 160 6.09 -11.61 -11.55
C GLY A 160 6.77 -12.84 -12.13
N PHE A 161 6.31 -14.05 -11.83
CA PHE A 161 6.93 -15.30 -12.29
C PHE A 161 5.88 -16.32 -12.72
N LEU A 162 6.30 -17.31 -13.52
CA LEU A 162 5.51 -18.48 -13.90
C LEU A 162 5.92 -19.69 -13.05
N PRO A 163 4.99 -20.51 -12.56
CA PRO A 163 5.31 -21.79 -11.94
C PRO A 163 5.99 -22.72 -12.95
N SER A 164 6.88 -23.59 -12.45
CA SER A 164 7.46 -24.66 -13.27
C SER A 164 6.34 -25.59 -13.75
N PRO A 165 6.37 -26.02 -15.03
CA PRO A 165 5.42 -27.02 -15.49
C PRO A 165 5.54 -28.32 -14.68
N HIS A 166 6.74 -28.69 -14.21
CA HIS A 166 6.95 -29.93 -13.45
C HIS A 166 6.22 -29.95 -12.10
N ASP A 167 6.00 -28.78 -11.49
CA ASP A 167 5.32 -28.64 -10.20
C ASP A 167 3.79 -28.61 -10.33
N LEU A 168 3.26 -28.75 -11.56
CA LEU A 168 1.84 -28.60 -11.86
C LEU A 168 1.18 -29.90 -12.35
N PRO A 169 -0.03 -30.21 -11.84
CA PRO A 169 -0.91 -31.21 -12.43
C PRO A 169 -1.21 -30.95 -13.91
N PHE A 170 -1.58 -31.99 -14.65
CA PHE A 170 -1.85 -31.91 -16.09
C PHE A 170 -2.93 -30.87 -16.43
N GLU A 171 -4.02 -30.83 -15.65
CA GLU A 171 -5.13 -29.88 -15.81
C GLU A 171 -4.74 -28.41 -15.55
N HIS A 172 -3.53 -28.16 -15.04
CA HIS A 172 -3.06 -26.82 -14.67
C HIS A 172 -1.83 -26.36 -15.47
N LYS A 173 -1.36 -27.12 -16.46
CA LYS A 173 -0.19 -26.76 -17.27
C LYS A 173 -0.30 -25.40 -17.97
N LEU A 174 -1.51 -24.92 -18.29
CA LEU A 174 -1.69 -23.56 -18.82
C LEU A 174 -1.09 -22.46 -17.90
N ARG A 175 -1.02 -22.71 -16.60
CA ARG A 175 -0.45 -21.76 -15.62
C ARG A 175 1.05 -21.59 -15.75
N SER A 176 1.77 -22.49 -16.43
CA SER A 176 3.20 -22.34 -16.71
C SER A 176 3.50 -21.58 -18.00
N SER A 177 2.49 -21.23 -18.81
CA SER A 177 2.65 -20.46 -20.05
C SER A 177 1.90 -19.13 -20.04
N VAL A 178 0.86 -18.99 -19.20
CA VAL A 178 0.07 -17.75 -19.07
C VAL A 178 0.14 -17.23 -17.65
N CYS A 179 0.51 -15.96 -17.49
CA CYS A 179 0.63 -15.37 -16.15
C CYS A 179 -0.71 -15.35 -15.40
N ARG A 180 -0.64 -15.47 -14.07
CA ARG A 180 -1.82 -15.51 -13.19
C ARG A 180 -2.72 -14.27 -13.33
N PHE A 181 -2.13 -13.11 -13.65
CA PHE A 181 -2.89 -11.88 -13.84
C PHE A 181 -3.83 -11.98 -15.05
N HIS A 182 -3.32 -12.36 -16.23
CA HIS A 182 -4.13 -12.50 -17.44
C HIS A 182 -5.21 -13.57 -17.30
N LEU A 183 -4.90 -14.73 -16.72
CA LEU A 183 -5.92 -15.74 -16.41
C LEU A 183 -7.04 -15.18 -15.51
N SER A 184 -6.68 -14.30 -14.57
CA SER A 184 -7.66 -13.65 -13.69
C SER A 184 -8.45 -12.55 -14.41
N GLN A 185 -7.85 -11.83 -15.37
CA GLN A 185 -8.53 -10.81 -16.18
C GLN A 185 -9.67 -11.44 -17.00
N THR A 186 -9.40 -12.56 -17.69
CA THR A 186 -10.42 -13.28 -18.46
C THR A 186 -11.61 -13.67 -17.58
N SER A 187 -11.36 -14.19 -16.37
CA SER A 187 -12.44 -14.54 -15.43
C SER A 187 -13.19 -13.31 -14.88
N LYS A 188 -12.53 -12.15 -14.76
CA LYS A 188 -13.20 -10.91 -14.32
C LYS A 188 -14.14 -10.40 -15.41
N VAL A 189 -13.72 -10.40 -16.68
CA VAL A 189 -14.56 -10.01 -17.83
C VAL A 189 -15.75 -10.95 -17.94
N SER A 190 -15.53 -12.28 -17.89
CA SER A 190 -16.61 -13.26 -18.00
C SER A 190 -17.65 -13.14 -16.88
N LYS A 191 -17.29 -12.55 -15.73
CA LYS A 191 -18.17 -12.28 -14.59
C LYS A 191 -18.71 -10.85 -14.56
N GLY A 192 -18.48 -10.05 -15.61
CA GLY A 192 -18.91 -8.65 -15.70
C GLY A 192 -18.27 -7.72 -14.66
N ARG A 193 -17.13 -8.09 -14.07
CA ARG A 193 -16.45 -7.30 -13.02
C ARG A 193 -15.57 -6.18 -13.57
N ILE A 194 -15.17 -6.29 -14.84
CA ILE A 194 -14.41 -5.28 -15.59
C ILE A 194 -14.94 -5.27 -17.02
N SER A 195 -14.85 -4.12 -17.69
CA SER A 195 -15.33 -3.91 -19.07
C SER A 195 -14.40 -4.47 -20.13
N SER A 196 -13.08 -4.41 -19.90
CA SER A 196 -12.04 -4.88 -20.81
C SER A 196 -10.89 -5.54 -20.06
N VAL A 197 -10.13 -6.38 -20.79
CA VAL A 197 -8.89 -6.97 -20.29
C VAL A 197 -7.79 -5.91 -20.32
N SER A 198 -7.08 -5.75 -19.20
CA SER A 198 -5.82 -4.99 -19.17
C SER A 198 -4.70 -5.81 -19.82
N MET A 199 -3.93 -5.20 -20.72
CA MET A 199 -2.74 -5.82 -21.34
C MET A 199 -1.49 -5.69 -20.46
N TYR A 200 -1.62 -5.16 -19.24
CA TYR A 200 -0.55 -5.15 -18.26
C TYR A 200 -0.10 -6.58 -17.96
N CYS A 201 1.19 -6.85 -18.18
CA CYS A 201 1.81 -8.11 -17.79
C CYS A 201 2.80 -7.91 -16.63
N PRO A 202 2.58 -8.56 -15.46
CA PRO A 202 3.58 -8.59 -14.40
C PRO A 202 4.94 -9.10 -14.87
N LEU A 203 4.97 -10.11 -15.74
CA LEU A 203 6.22 -10.67 -16.26
C LEU A 203 7.04 -9.63 -17.03
N ASP A 204 6.38 -8.64 -17.65
CA ASP A 204 7.05 -7.53 -18.33
C ASP A 204 7.61 -6.51 -17.34
N LEU A 205 6.86 -6.20 -16.28
CA LEU A 205 7.32 -5.30 -15.21
C LEU A 205 8.52 -5.87 -14.46
N PHE A 206 8.53 -7.18 -14.17
CA PHE A 206 9.61 -7.87 -13.47
C PHE A 206 10.75 -8.33 -14.39
N SER A 207 10.70 -8.02 -15.70
CA SER A 207 11.66 -8.55 -16.68
C SER A 207 13.08 -8.00 -16.60
N GLY A 208 13.27 -6.84 -15.96
CA GLY A 208 14.51 -6.06 -16.05
C GLY A 208 14.79 -5.44 -17.43
N CYS A 209 13.99 -5.77 -18.46
CA CYS A 209 14.11 -5.26 -19.82
C CYS A 209 13.41 -3.90 -19.95
N PRO A 210 14.14 -2.80 -20.27
CA PRO A 210 13.55 -1.46 -20.30
C PRO A 210 12.33 -1.33 -21.20
N LYS A 211 12.35 -1.94 -22.39
CA LYS A 211 11.23 -1.90 -23.34
C LYS A 211 9.98 -2.55 -22.78
N ARG A 212 10.12 -3.74 -22.17
CA ARG A 212 9.01 -4.50 -21.57
C ARG A 212 8.45 -3.78 -20.34
N MET A 213 9.33 -3.30 -19.46
CA MET A 213 8.92 -2.54 -18.27
C MET A 213 8.16 -1.26 -18.64
N LYS A 214 8.64 -0.50 -19.63
CA LYS A 214 7.95 0.70 -20.12
C LYS A 214 6.56 0.36 -20.68
N SER A 215 6.45 -0.73 -21.46
CA SER A 215 5.15 -1.20 -21.96
C SER A 215 4.20 -1.55 -20.80
N ALA A 216 4.67 -2.26 -19.79
CA ALA A 216 3.87 -2.61 -18.62
C ALA A 216 3.38 -1.36 -17.84
N LEU A 217 4.23 -0.35 -17.68
CA LEU A 217 3.86 0.90 -17.01
C LEU A 217 2.83 1.71 -17.81
N ARG A 218 2.96 1.76 -19.15
CA ARG A 218 1.94 2.37 -20.02
C ARG A 218 0.60 1.66 -19.92
N GLU A 219 0.61 0.33 -19.88
CA GLU A 219 -0.64 -0.44 -19.69
C GLU A 219 -1.27 -0.22 -18.31
N LEU A 220 -0.47 0.04 -17.27
CA LEU A 220 -0.98 0.45 -15.97
C LEU A 220 -1.61 1.85 -16.00
N LEU A 221 -1.08 2.78 -16.79
CA LEU A 221 -1.72 4.08 -16.99
C LEU A 221 -3.00 3.96 -17.82
N TYR A 222 -2.98 3.14 -18.88
CA TYR A 222 -4.13 2.98 -19.75
C TYR A 222 -5.27 2.16 -19.11
N HIS A 223 -4.95 1.14 -18.32
CA HIS A 223 -5.91 0.33 -17.56
C HIS A 223 -5.52 0.22 -16.06
N PRO A 224 -5.71 1.29 -15.26
CA PRO A 224 -5.26 1.33 -13.88
C PRO A 224 -5.88 0.26 -13.00
N GLN A 225 -7.18 -0.02 -13.14
CA GLN A 225 -7.95 -0.90 -12.27
C GLN A 225 -7.58 -0.67 -10.78
N ASN A 226 -7.40 -1.74 -10.00
CA ASN A 226 -6.83 -1.65 -8.65
C ASN A 226 -5.31 -1.89 -8.62
N ASN A 227 -4.65 -1.57 -9.73
CA ASN A 227 -3.25 -1.84 -9.97
C ASN A 227 -2.37 -0.58 -9.97
N LEU A 228 -2.94 0.60 -10.22
CA LEU A 228 -2.22 1.87 -10.23
C LEU A 228 -3.03 2.99 -9.58
N ARG A 229 -2.39 3.77 -8.72
CA ARG A 229 -2.90 5.07 -8.23
C ARG A 229 -1.75 6.08 -8.21
N VAL A 230 -2.04 7.33 -8.56
CA VAL A 230 -1.08 8.44 -8.47
C VAL A 230 -1.62 9.50 -7.53
N PHE A 231 -0.76 9.95 -6.63
CA PHE A 231 -1.03 11.00 -5.67
C PHE A 231 -0.08 12.16 -5.90
N LYS A 232 -0.58 13.37 -5.67
CA LYS A 232 0.19 14.60 -5.65
C LYS A 232 -0.09 15.34 -4.35
N ASN A 233 0.96 15.60 -3.57
CA ASN A 233 0.86 16.24 -2.25
C ASN A 233 -0.24 15.60 -1.38
N LYS A 234 -0.16 14.28 -1.19
CA LYS A 234 -1.16 13.46 -0.48
C LYS A 234 -2.54 13.36 -1.15
N LYS A 235 -2.88 14.10 -2.20
CA LYS A 235 -4.19 14.04 -2.86
C LYS A 235 -4.18 13.06 -4.03
N LEU A 236 -5.21 12.21 -4.15
CA LEU A 236 -5.37 11.32 -5.30
C LEU A 236 -5.62 12.15 -6.56
N VAL A 237 -4.82 11.95 -7.60
CA VAL A 237 -4.94 12.66 -8.89
C VAL A 237 -5.19 11.72 -10.06
N PHE A 238 -4.91 10.42 -9.91
CA PHE A 238 -5.15 9.44 -10.96
C PHE A 238 -5.43 8.04 -10.38
N SER A 239 -6.48 7.39 -10.88
CA SER A 239 -6.91 6.02 -10.55
C SER A 239 -7.95 5.52 -11.56
N GLU A 240 -8.45 4.31 -11.39
CA GLU A 240 -9.58 3.80 -12.19
C GLU A 240 -10.84 4.67 -12.03
N GLU A 241 -11.15 5.07 -10.79
CA GLU A 241 -12.34 5.88 -10.48
C GLU A 241 -12.15 7.37 -10.78
N SER A 242 -10.91 7.81 -10.93
CA SER A 242 -10.55 9.21 -11.20
C SER A 242 -9.51 9.26 -12.31
N ARG A 243 -9.98 9.21 -13.55
CA ARG A 243 -9.16 9.31 -14.77
C ARG A 243 -8.95 10.77 -15.18
N ALA A 244 -8.65 11.63 -14.21
CA ALA A 244 -8.34 13.03 -14.48
C ALA A 244 -7.12 13.13 -15.41
N ASN A 245 -6.96 14.29 -16.07
CA ASN A 245 -5.85 14.53 -16.99
C ASN A 245 -4.51 14.48 -16.23
N LEU A 246 -3.80 13.36 -16.35
CA LEU A 246 -2.53 13.15 -15.66
C LEU A 246 -1.44 14.07 -16.20
N GLU A 247 -1.48 14.44 -17.48
CA GLU A 247 -0.59 15.44 -18.06
C GLU A 247 -0.68 16.78 -17.32
N ASP A 248 -1.90 17.24 -17.04
CA ASP A 248 -2.11 18.50 -16.30
C ASP A 248 -1.70 18.36 -14.83
N ALA A 249 -1.97 17.21 -14.21
CA ALA A 249 -1.60 16.95 -12.83
C ALA A 249 -0.08 16.97 -12.63
N LEU A 250 0.70 16.59 -13.66
CA LEU A 250 2.16 16.50 -13.63
C LEU A 250 2.88 17.75 -14.14
N LYS A 251 2.16 18.81 -14.56
CA LYS A 251 2.75 19.97 -15.25
C LYS A 251 3.79 20.76 -14.45
N ASP A 252 3.64 20.79 -13.13
CA ASP A 252 4.53 21.46 -12.17
C ASP A 252 5.60 20.52 -11.59
N PHE A 253 5.57 19.23 -11.96
CA PHE A 253 6.61 18.25 -11.64
C PHE A 253 7.56 18.07 -12.82
N PHE A 254 7.02 17.97 -14.04
CA PHE A 254 7.78 17.98 -15.29
C PHE A 254 7.65 19.35 -15.96
N LEU A 255 8.54 20.26 -15.57
CA LEU A 255 8.53 21.68 -15.97
C LEU A 255 8.89 21.89 -17.44
N GLU A 256 9.80 21.08 -17.99
CA GLU A 256 10.23 21.21 -19.36
C GLU A 256 9.19 20.63 -20.33
N SER A 257 8.78 21.45 -21.30
CA SER A 257 8.07 20.95 -22.47
C SER A 257 9.02 20.11 -23.31
N SER A 258 8.83 18.80 -23.29
CA SER A 258 9.58 17.87 -24.13
C SER A 258 8.71 17.34 -25.26
N LEU A 259 9.32 16.79 -26.32
CA LEU A 259 8.58 16.04 -27.37
C LEU A 259 7.90 14.77 -26.81
N VAL A 260 8.26 14.37 -25.60
CA VAL A 260 7.73 13.21 -24.88
C VAL A 260 6.64 13.68 -23.91
N SER A 261 5.54 12.92 -23.82
CA SER A 261 4.45 13.22 -22.89
C SER A 261 4.92 13.10 -21.43
N ARG A 262 4.29 13.82 -20.49
CA ARG A 262 4.65 13.72 -19.07
C ARG A 262 4.35 12.35 -18.50
N GLU A 263 3.33 11.67 -19.02
CA GLU A 263 3.05 10.26 -18.72
C GLU A 263 4.22 9.34 -19.10
N ASP A 264 4.83 9.58 -20.26
CA ASP A 264 6.00 8.81 -20.70
C ASP A 264 7.25 9.14 -19.88
N ASN A 265 7.44 10.40 -19.50
CA ASN A 265 8.49 10.82 -18.58
C ASN A 265 8.32 10.15 -17.20
N LEU A 266 7.08 10.07 -16.70
CA LEU A 266 6.74 9.34 -15.49
C LEU A 266 7.09 7.86 -15.61
N CYS A 267 6.68 7.19 -16.70
CA CYS A 267 7.01 5.79 -16.94
C CYS A 267 8.53 5.54 -16.96
N HIS A 268 9.28 6.44 -17.61
CA HIS A 268 10.74 6.35 -17.66
C HIS A 268 11.39 6.51 -16.27
N LEU A 269 10.92 7.48 -15.49
CA LEU A 269 11.40 7.72 -14.13
C LEU A 269 11.08 6.52 -13.22
N VAL A 270 9.84 6.01 -13.23
CA VAL A 270 9.44 4.83 -12.45
C VAL A 270 10.27 3.61 -12.83
N MET A 271 10.48 3.37 -14.12
CA MET A 271 11.33 2.28 -14.59
C MET A 271 12.78 2.41 -14.05
N LYS A 272 13.35 3.62 -14.06
CA LYS A 272 14.68 3.87 -13.46
C LYS A 272 14.68 3.57 -11.96
N ILE A 273 13.67 4.04 -11.23
CA ILE A 273 13.52 3.80 -9.79
C ILE A 273 13.44 2.30 -9.49
N LEU A 274 12.58 1.56 -10.20
CA LEU A 274 12.40 0.12 -9.98
C LEU A 274 13.63 -0.73 -10.31
N ARG A 275 14.56 -0.22 -11.12
CA ARG A 275 15.83 -0.88 -11.46
C ARG A 275 17.00 -0.41 -10.61
N HIS A 276 16.80 0.60 -9.77
CA HIS A 276 17.85 1.11 -8.92
C HIS A 276 18.14 0.10 -7.80
N SER A 277 19.40 -0.33 -7.72
CA SER A 277 19.87 -1.19 -6.64
C SER A 277 20.55 -0.33 -5.59
N TYR A 278 20.17 -0.52 -4.33
CA TYR A 278 20.83 0.13 -3.20
C TYR A 278 22.00 -0.72 -2.73
N PRO A 279 23.11 -0.11 -2.26
CA PRO A 279 24.18 -0.85 -1.62
C PRO A 279 23.62 -1.65 -0.45
N GLU A 280 24.05 -2.91 -0.30
CA GLU A 280 23.75 -3.67 0.90
C GLU A 280 24.36 -2.92 2.09
N THR A 281 23.53 -2.53 3.05
CA THR A 281 24.02 -2.02 4.32
C THR A 281 24.74 -3.19 4.99
N GLY A 282 26.07 -3.13 5.00
CA GLY A 282 26.94 -4.25 5.28
C GLY A 282 26.49 -5.10 6.48
N ALA A 283 26.55 -6.42 6.28
CA ALA A 283 26.96 -7.29 7.35
C ALA A 283 28.22 -6.67 7.97
N VAL A 284 28.10 -6.13 9.17
CA VAL A 284 29.27 -5.84 10.00
C VAL A 284 29.96 -7.20 10.14
N SER A 285 31.05 -7.38 9.39
CA SER A 285 31.96 -8.50 9.57
C SER A 285 32.43 -8.41 11.01
N ALA A 286 31.84 -9.23 11.87
CA ALA A 286 32.40 -9.58 13.16
C ALA A 286 33.65 -10.44 12.89
N THR A 287 34.71 -9.81 12.42
CA THR A 287 36.06 -10.33 12.60
C THR A 287 36.57 -9.72 13.90
N SER A 288 36.18 -10.34 15.01
CA SER A 288 36.88 -10.26 16.28
C SER A 288 37.65 -11.56 16.47
N GLY A 289 38.96 -11.47 16.67
CA GLY A 289 39.83 -12.60 16.99
C GLY A 289 41.07 -12.63 16.12
#